data_AF-A0A8H5NIE2-F1
#
_entry.id   AF-A0A8H5NIE2-F1
#
_cell.length_a   1.000
_cell.length_b   1.000
_cell.length_c   1.000
_cell.angle_alpha   90.00
_cell.angle_beta   90.00
_cell.angle_gamma   90.00
#
_symmetry.space_group_name_H-M   'P 1'
#
loop_
_entity.id
_entity.type
_entity.pdbx_description
1 polymer ?
#
loop_
_entity_poly.entity_id
_entity_poly.type
_entity_poly.pdbx_seq_one_letter_code
_entity_poly.pdbx_strand_id
1 'polypeptide(L)'
;MWLETIENWIFQDPDFSEDSIAQTDDDGQDSQVRQRLDILQAAYGILLLMNWEGDTKMRLRARRTRFPDIVFVSRTLYPFAIPGTSEEASFAPHSPHDHWTSFGLREELIRTLLYTFLLDSAFVIFYDMSPRMVINELQFGLAATDEHFNAPDAETWLMCTQAAAQRSLACSQVTLSQSITMIMGEDFGAGRWEVFETISPLNLFAIASAFHNLIYHHQNGPDPRSRSLPITRGLRNWFRVWSSHNLFSTPGNYVSVESNESRRKLGFFLHADEYWCLANLFCSQFERGVNPRQSFVDTHSQRSGGLSDMGNIHSLILRFQDADLGEIVLS
;
A
#
# COMPACT_ATOMS: atom_id res chain seq x y z
N MET A 1 -11.48 -21.58 18.54
CA MET A 1 -12.89 -21.38 18.98
C MET A 1 -13.26 -19.90 18.97
N TRP A 2 -12.59 -19.02 19.73
CA TRP A 2 -12.95 -17.59 19.74
C TRP A 2 -12.81 -16.90 18.36
N LEU A 3 -11.73 -17.20 17.62
CA LEU A 3 -11.46 -16.56 16.32
C LEU A 3 -12.54 -16.85 15.28
N GLU A 4 -13.11 -18.07 15.27
CA GLU A 4 -14.22 -18.43 14.36
C GLU A 4 -15.53 -17.73 14.76
N THR A 5 -15.77 -17.55 16.06
CA THR A 5 -16.92 -16.79 16.55
C THR A 5 -16.84 -15.33 16.11
N ILE A 6 -15.67 -14.69 16.26
CA ILE A 6 -15.49 -13.28 15.87
C ILE A 6 -15.48 -13.12 14.35
N GLU A 7 -14.85 -14.05 13.61
CA GLU A 7 -14.96 -14.12 12.15
C GLU A 7 -16.44 -14.14 11.73
N ASN A 8 -17.24 -15.06 12.28
CA ASN A 8 -18.65 -15.13 11.89
C ASN A 8 -19.44 -13.87 12.28
N TRP A 9 -19.16 -13.28 13.44
CA TRP A 9 -19.85 -12.07 13.88
C TRP A 9 -19.60 -10.90 12.93
N ILE A 10 -18.35 -10.68 12.52
CA ILE A 10 -17.99 -9.57 11.62
C ILE A 10 -18.53 -9.79 10.20
N PHE A 11 -18.32 -10.98 9.63
CA PHE A 11 -18.71 -11.25 8.24
C PHE A 11 -20.21 -11.50 8.06
N GLN A 12 -20.99 -11.53 9.15
CA GLN A 12 -22.46 -11.57 9.12
C GLN A 12 -23.09 -10.24 9.56
N ASP A 13 -22.26 -9.24 9.86
CA ASP A 13 -22.74 -7.93 10.26
C ASP A 13 -23.48 -7.26 9.08
N PRO A 14 -24.66 -6.65 9.30
CA PRO A 14 -25.42 -5.99 8.23
C PRO A 14 -24.64 -4.87 7.52
N ASP A 15 -23.70 -4.22 8.22
CA ASP A 15 -22.90 -3.13 7.66
C ASP A 15 -21.73 -3.65 6.82
N PHE A 16 -21.38 -4.94 6.94
CA PHE A 16 -20.46 -5.64 6.04
C PHE A 16 -21.20 -6.04 4.75
N SER A 17 -21.61 -5.02 3.99
CA SER A 17 -22.41 -5.15 2.77
C SER A 17 -21.68 -4.63 1.53
N GLU A 18 -21.97 -5.26 0.39
CA GLU A 18 -21.56 -4.82 -0.95
C GLU A 18 -22.49 -3.75 -1.53
N ASP A 19 -23.55 -3.39 -0.82
CA ASP A 19 -24.50 -2.36 -1.25
C ASP A 19 -23.82 -0.98 -1.30
N SER A 20 -24.08 -0.23 -2.36
CA SER A 20 -23.60 1.15 -2.49
C SER A 20 -24.21 2.04 -1.42
N ILE A 21 -23.38 2.82 -0.73
CA ILE A 21 -23.83 3.91 0.14
C ILE A 21 -24.33 5.05 -0.76
N ALA A 22 -25.55 5.52 -0.49
CA ALA A 22 -26.12 6.65 -1.23
C ALA A 22 -25.25 7.89 -1.04
N GLN A 23 -24.96 8.59 -2.13
CA GLN A 23 -24.24 9.87 -2.06
C GLN A 23 -25.25 10.95 -1.65
N THR A 24 -25.38 11.19 -0.36
CA THR A 24 -26.16 12.28 0.22
C THR A 24 -25.21 13.23 0.94
N ASP A 25 -25.22 14.52 0.62
CA ASP A 25 -24.32 15.51 1.27
C ASP A 25 -24.81 15.85 2.70
N ASP A 26 -25.18 14.84 3.50
CA ASP A 26 -25.72 14.98 4.85
C ASP A 26 -24.99 14.10 5.88
N ASP A 27 -25.21 14.39 7.17
CA ASP A 27 -24.62 13.64 8.30
C ASP A 27 -24.98 12.13 8.28
N GLY A 28 -26.05 11.77 7.56
CA GLY A 28 -26.49 10.38 7.40
C GLY A 28 -25.51 9.56 6.58
N GLN A 29 -24.92 10.15 5.55
CA GLN A 29 -23.90 9.52 4.72
C GLN A 29 -22.63 9.23 5.54
N ASP A 30 -22.09 10.24 6.24
CA ASP A 30 -20.86 10.10 7.01
C ASP A 30 -20.99 9.03 8.11
N SER A 31 -22.18 8.93 8.73
CA SER A 31 -22.48 7.86 9.68
C SER A 31 -22.44 6.48 9.03
N GLN A 32 -22.99 6.31 7.83
CA GLN A 32 -22.96 5.02 7.10
C GLN A 32 -21.55 4.65 6.66
N VAL A 33 -20.78 5.63 6.15
CA VAL A 33 -19.39 5.44 5.77
C VAL A 33 -18.56 5.00 6.98
N ARG A 34 -18.74 5.64 8.13
CA ARG A 34 -18.05 5.28 9.37
C ARG A 34 -18.41 3.87 9.85
N GLN A 35 -19.69 3.51 9.90
CA GLN A 35 -20.11 2.15 10.28
C GLN A 35 -19.50 1.08 9.37
N ARG A 36 -19.52 1.31 8.05
CA ARG A 36 -18.92 0.38 7.08
C ARG A 36 -17.40 0.31 7.19
N LEU A 37 -16.76 1.44 7.48
CA LEU A 37 -15.32 1.49 7.70
C LEU A 37 -14.91 0.71 8.97
N ASP A 38 -15.64 0.89 10.07
CA ASP A 38 -15.37 0.21 11.35
C ASP A 38 -15.43 -1.32 11.18
N ILE A 39 -16.49 -1.82 10.53
CA ILE A 39 -16.65 -3.26 10.31
C ILE A 39 -15.63 -3.81 9.30
N LEU A 40 -15.25 -3.02 8.28
CA LEU A 40 -14.20 -3.38 7.33
C LEU A 40 -12.83 -3.47 8.01
N GLN A 41 -12.50 -2.52 8.89
CA GLN A 41 -11.25 -2.53 9.68
C GLN A 41 -11.22 -3.73 10.63
N ALA A 42 -12.35 -4.06 11.26
CA ALA A 42 -12.47 -5.27 12.09
C ALA A 42 -12.26 -6.54 11.25
N ALA A 43 -12.86 -6.62 10.06
CA ALA A 43 -12.69 -7.74 9.13
C ALA A 43 -11.24 -7.90 8.69
N TYR A 44 -10.57 -6.78 8.37
CA TYR A 44 -9.14 -6.75 8.03
C TYR A 44 -8.27 -7.25 9.20
N GLY A 45 -8.53 -6.81 10.42
CA GLY A 45 -7.81 -7.26 11.61
C GLY A 45 -7.95 -8.77 11.85
N ILE A 46 -9.16 -9.31 11.72
CA ILE A 46 -9.41 -10.75 11.84
C ILE A 46 -8.75 -11.54 10.70
N LEU A 47 -8.78 -11.01 9.48
CA LEU A 47 -8.09 -11.63 8.35
C LEU A 47 -6.58 -11.77 8.62
N LEU A 48 -5.94 -10.75 9.19
CA LEU A 48 -4.53 -10.83 9.59
C LEU A 48 -4.29 -11.90 10.65
N LEU A 49 -5.11 -11.93 11.69
CA LEU A 49 -5.03 -12.96 12.75
C LEU A 49 -5.22 -14.37 12.19
N MET A 50 -6.20 -14.57 11.31
CA MET A 50 -6.41 -15.84 10.62
C MET A 50 -5.21 -16.23 9.75
N ASN A 51 -4.52 -15.27 9.15
CA ASN A 51 -3.37 -15.54 8.30
C ASN A 51 -2.10 -15.85 9.12
N TRP A 52 -1.95 -15.25 10.31
CA TRP A 52 -0.78 -15.41 11.17
C TRP A 52 -0.90 -16.56 12.18
N GLU A 53 -2.01 -16.64 12.91
CA GLU A 53 -2.24 -17.60 13.99
C GLU A 53 -3.07 -18.82 13.54
N GLY A 54 -3.67 -18.75 12.35
CA GLY A 54 -4.57 -19.78 11.86
C GLY A 54 -3.86 -21.06 11.43
N ASP A 55 -4.58 -22.18 11.53
CA ASP A 55 -4.17 -23.44 10.93
C ASP A 55 -4.19 -23.35 9.38
N THR A 56 -3.74 -24.40 8.70
CA THR A 56 -3.70 -24.42 7.22
C THR A 56 -5.07 -24.17 6.58
N LYS A 57 -6.17 -24.68 7.16
CA LYS A 57 -7.52 -24.48 6.62
C LYS A 57 -7.97 -23.04 6.80
N MET A 58 -7.72 -22.45 7.96
CA MET A 58 -8.05 -21.07 8.29
C MET A 58 -7.27 -20.08 7.44
N ARG A 59 -5.96 -20.30 7.27
CA ARG A 59 -5.11 -19.49 6.37
C ARG A 59 -5.58 -19.55 4.92
N LEU A 60 -6.02 -20.73 4.46
CA LEU A 60 -6.59 -20.88 3.12
C LEU A 60 -7.93 -20.13 2.99
N ARG A 61 -8.81 -20.24 3.98
CA ARG A 61 -10.10 -19.54 4.04
C ARG A 61 -9.93 -18.03 4.09
N ALA A 62 -8.98 -17.53 4.89
CA ALA A 62 -8.61 -16.11 4.93
C ALA A 62 -8.29 -15.60 3.52
N ARG A 63 -7.33 -16.25 2.83
CA ARG A 63 -6.89 -15.80 1.51
C ARG A 63 -7.90 -16.01 0.39
N ARG A 64 -8.67 -17.11 0.40
CA ARG A 64 -9.52 -17.52 -0.73
C ARG A 64 -10.99 -17.15 -0.60
N THR A 65 -11.47 -16.89 0.61
CA THR A 65 -12.88 -16.58 0.87
C THR A 65 -12.99 -15.17 1.45
N ARG A 66 -12.36 -14.92 2.61
CA ARG A 66 -12.57 -13.67 3.36
C ARG A 66 -11.94 -12.44 2.73
N PHE A 67 -10.75 -12.59 2.16
CA PHE A 67 -10.10 -11.47 1.51
C PHE A 67 -10.86 -10.96 0.27
N PRO A 68 -11.37 -11.82 -0.64
CA PRO A 68 -12.33 -11.38 -1.66
C PRO A 68 -13.50 -10.56 -1.10
N ASP A 69 -14.16 -11.03 -0.04
CA ASP A 69 -15.28 -10.30 0.59
C ASP A 69 -14.85 -8.90 1.04
N ILE A 70 -13.69 -8.78 1.71
CA ILE A 70 -13.11 -7.50 2.12
C ILE A 70 -12.84 -6.58 0.91
N VAL A 71 -12.32 -7.13 -0.20
CA VAL A 71 -12.08 -6.34 -1.42
C VAL A 71 -13.40 -5.82 -2.00
N PHE A 72 -14.46 -6.63 -2.02
CA PHE A 72 -15.77 -6.19 -2.52
C PHE A 72 -16.37 -5.08 -1.65
N VAL A 73 -16.38 -5.25 -0.33
CA VAL A 73 -16.86 -4.20 0.60
C VAL A 73 -16.01 -2.94 0.49
N SER A 74 -14.68 -3.06 0.38
CA SER A 74 -13.77 -1.92 0.19
C SER A 74 -14.11 -1.07 -1.03
N ARG A 75 -14.52 -1.69 -2.14
CA ARG A 75 -14.90 -0.97 -3.37
C ARG A 75 -16.13 -0.07 -3.19
N THR A 76 -17.05 -0.44 -2.29
CA THR A 76 -18.21 0.40 -1.96
C THR A 76 -17.81 1.74 -1.33
N LEU A 77 -16.61 1.80 -0.76
CA LEU A 77 -16.07 2.97 -0.08
C LEU A 77 -15.20 3.87 -0.97
N TYR A 78 -14.85 3.43 -2.18
CA TYR A 78 -13.99 4.22 -3.08
C TYR A 78 -14.51 5.64 -3.35
N PRO A 79 -15.81 5.88 -3.62
CA PRO A 79 -16.31 7.22 -3.92
C PRO A 79 -15.99 8.28 -2.85
N PHE A 80 -15.95 7.88 -1.58
CA PHE A 80 -15.70 8.76 -0.43
C PHE A 80 -14.21 9.04 -0.20
N ALA A 81 -13.33 8.31 -0.89
CA ALA A 81 -11.88 8.47 -0.80
C ALA A 81 -11.28 9.16 -2.04
N ILE A 82 -12.10 9.54 -3.03
CA ILE A 82 -11.60 10.20 -4.25
C ILE A 82 -11.13 11.63 -3.91
N PRO A 83 -9.99 12.09 -4.46
CA PRO A 83 -9.57 13.49 -4.40
C PRO A 83 -10.56 14.46 -5.06
N GLY A 84 -10.78 15.61 -4.43
CA GLY A 84 -11.50 16.73 -5.05
C GLY A 84 -13.02 16.54 -5.23
N THR A 85 -13.62 15.48 -4.72
CA THR A 85 -15.08 15.25 -4.80
C THR A 85 -15.88 15.89 -3.67
N SER A 86 -15.22 16.30 -2.58
CA SER A 86 -15.84 17.01 -1.44
C SER A 86 -15.01 18.26 -1.12
N GLU A 87 -15.66 19.43 -1.16
CA GLU A 87 -15.35 20.75 -0.58
C GLU A 87 -13.90 21.14 -0.16
N GLU A 88 -12.84 20.66 -0.80
CA GLU A 88 -11.50 21.27 -0.62
C GLU A 88 -11.46 22.73 -1.15
N ALA A 89 -12.52 23.18 -1.84
CA ALA A 89 -12.63 24.49 -2.48
C ALA A 89 -13.49 25.53 -1.71
N SER A 90 -14.22 25.15 -0.65
CA SER A 90 -15.04 26.10 0.10
C SER A 90 -14.85 25.91 1.60
N PHE A 91 -14.01 26.75 2.20
CA PHE A 91 -14.14 27.14 3.61
C PHE A 91 -15.47 27.90 3.81
N ALA A 92 -16.60 27.25 3.56
CA ALA A 92 -17.91 27.63 4.07
C ALA A 92 -17.82 27.59 5.62
N PRO A 93 -18.76 28.21 6.38
CA PRO A 93 -18.53 28.56 7.78
C PRO A 93 -18.67 27.35 8.74
N HIS A 94 -18.01 26.24 8.43
CA HIS A 94 -17.80 25.12 9.33
C HIS A 94 -16.61 25.39 10.23
N SER A 95 -16.69 24.90 11.47
CA SER A 95 -15.62 25.12 12.42
C SER A 95 -14.36 24.34 11.98
N PRO A 96 -13.15 24.76 12.39
CA PRO A 96 -11.94 23.97 12.16
C PRO A 96 -12.05 22.52 12.67
N HIS A 97 -12.87 22.31 13.70
CA HIS A 97 -13.14 20.99 14.27
C HIS A 97 -13.92 20.07 13.32
N ASP A 98 -14.89 20.62 12.59
CA ASP A 98 -15.70 19.83 11.65
C ASP A 98 -14.83 19.34 10.49
N HIS A 99 -14.02 20.25 9.90
CA HIS A 99 -13.06 19.88 8.87
C HIS A 99 -12.03 18.85 9.34
N TRP A 100 -11.55 18.98 10.59
CA TRP A 100 -10.63 18.00 11.17
C TRP A 100 -11.28 16.61 11.32
N THR A 101 -12.55 16.57 11.72
CA THR A 101 -13.32 15.31 11.84
C THR A 101 -13.55 14.65 10.49
N SER A 102 -13.97 15.42 9.48
CA SER A 102 -14.17 14.93 8.11
C SER A 102 -12.85 14.48 7.48
N PHE A 103 -11.76 15.22 7.72
CA PHE A 103 -10.41 14.80 7.32
C PHE A 103 -10.04 13.47 7.96
N GLY A 104 -10.26 13.31 9.27
CA GLY A 104 -9.97 12.07 9.99
C GLY A 104 -10.69 10.87 9.39
N LEU A 105 -12.01 10.98 9.15
CA LEU A 105 -12.80 9.92 8.51
C LEU A 105 -12.25 9.55 7.13
N ARG A 106 -11.98 10.56 6.30
CA ARG A 106 -11.45 10.35 4.94
C ARG A 106 -10.04 9.73 4.95
N GLU A 107 -9.19 10.14 5.87
CA GLU A 107 -7.83 9.62 5.98
C GLU A 107 -7.80 8.18 6.52
N GLU A 108 -8.65 7.84 7.50
CA GLU A 108 -8.85 6.46 7.97
C GLU A 108 -9.34 5.55 6.83
N LEU A 109 -10.24 6.06 6.00
CA LEU A 109 -10.73 5.38 4.82
C LEU A 109 -9.60 5.11 3.81
N ILE A 110 -8.87 6.16 3.39
CA ILE A 110 -7.75 6.06 2.43
C ILE A 110 -6.72 5.04 2.93
N ARG A 111 -6.33 5.12 4.21
CA ARG A 111 -5.35 4.20 4.81
C ARG A 111 -5.86 2.77 4.84
N THR A 112 -7.15 2.54 5.12
CA THR A 112 -7.75 1.19 5.11
C THR A 112 -7.75 0.59 3.70
N LEU A 113 -8.06 1.39 2.68
CA LEU A 113 -8.01 0.96 1.28
C LEU A 113 -6.57 0.66 0.83
N LEU A 114 -5.60 1.49 1.25
CA LEU A 114 -4.17 1.26 1.03
C LEU A 114 -3.72 -0.06 1.68
N TYR A 115 -4.06 -0.31 2.94
CA TYR A 115 -3.70 -1.55 3.62
C TYR A 115 -4.33 -2.79 2.98
N THR A 116 -5.57 -2.69 2.51
CA THR A 116 -6.23 -3.76 1.74
C THR A 116 -5.45 -4.07 0.46
N PHE A 117 -5.02 -3.04 -0.26
CA PHE A 117 -4.18 -3.17 -1.46
C PHE A 117 -2.79 -3.75 -1.17
N LEU A 118 -2.15 -3.31 -0.08
CA LEU A 118 -0.86 -3.85 0.37
C LEU A 118 -0.97 -5.34 0.70
N LEU A 119 -2.09 -5.77 1.31
CA LEU A 119 -2.35 -7.17 1.59
C LEU A 119 -2.61 -8.00 0.32
N ASP A 120 -3.31 -7.43 -0.68
CA ASP A 120 -3.43 -8.06 -2.01
C ASP A 120 -2.05 -8.31 -2.61
N SER A 121 -1.20 -7.29 -2.60
CA SER A 121 0.17 -7.36 -3.12
C SER A 121 1.00 -8.39 -2.35
N ALA A 122 0.85 -8.49 -1.03
CA ALA A 122 1.48 -9.53 -0.24
C ALA A 122 1.02 -10.92 -0.66
N PHE A 123 -0.27 -11.12 -0.97
CA PHE A 123 -0.76 -12.40 -1.49
C PHE A 123 -0.22 -12.75 -2.88
N VAL A 124 0.02 -11.75 -3.71
CA VAL A 124 0.72 -11.92 -4.99
C VAL A 124 2.16 -12.37 -4.76
N ILE A 125 2.88 -11.74 -3.83
CA ILE A 125 4.29 -12.03 -3.57
C ILE A 125 4.48 -13.41 -2.91
N PHE A 126 3.76 -13.67 -1.82
CA PHE A 126 4.02 -14.82 -0.94
C PHE A 126 3.23 -16.07 -1.27
N TYR A 127 2.15 -15.95 -2.04
CA TYR A 127 1.25 -17.08 -2.31
C TYR A 127 0.94 -17.27 -3.79
N ASP A 128 1.61 -16.52 -4.68
CA ASP A 128 1.42 -16.59 -6.13
C ASP A 128 -0.05 -16.45 -6.56
N MET A 129 -0.81 -15.65 -5.80
CA MET A 129 -2.21 -15.41 -6.11
C MET A 129 -2.31 -14.36 -7.20
N SER A 130 -3.32 -14.47 -8.07
CA SER A 130 -3.69 -13.37 -8.95
C SER A 130 -4.05 -12.13 -8.12
N PRO A 131 -3.55 -10.94 -8.49
CA PRO A 131 -4.01 -9.69 -7.91
C PRO A 131 -5.53 -9.63 -8.00
N ARG A 132 -6.17 -9.26 -6.88
CA ARG A 132 -7.62 -9.02 -6.82
C ARG A 132 -7.94 -7.55 -6.97
N MET A 133 -6.95 -6.69 -6.73
CA MET A 133 -7.04 -5.27 -6.92
C MET A 133 -6.19 -4.83 -8.12
N VAL A 134 -6.83 -4.26 -9.14
CA VAL A 134 -6.15 -3.81 -10.36
C VAL A 134 -5.74 -2.35 -10.24
N ILE A 135 -4.58 -1.97 -10.80
CA ILE A 135 -4.05 -0.61 -10.63
C ILE A 135 -5.02 0.49 -11.09
N ASN A 136 -5.80 0.23 -12.14
CA ASN A 136 -6.76 1.20 -12.67
C ASN A 136 -7.96 1.46 -11.74
N GLU A 137 -8.25 0.59 -10.78
CA GLU A 137 -9.37 0.80 -9.85
C GLU A 137 -8.98 1.59 -8.61
N LEU A 138 -7.67 1.80 -8.37
CA LEU A 138 -7.12 2.51 -7.20
C LEU A 138 -7.30 4.04 -7.33
N GLN A 139 -8.55 4.48 -7.45
CA GLN A 139 -8.93 5.88 -7.68
C GLN A 139 -9.09 6.69 -6.39
N PHE A 140 -8.81 6.08 -5.24
CA PHE A 140 -8.74 6.80 -3.96
C PHE A 140 -7.43 7.61 -3.85
N GLY A 141 -7.46 8.63 -2.99
CA GLY A 141 -6.36 9.55 -2.76
C GLY A 141 -5.13 8.91 -2.12
N LEU A 142 -4.07 9.69 -2.04
CA LEU A 142 -2.85 9.32 -1.31
C LEU A 142 -3.03 9.63 0.19
N ALA A 143 -2.49 8.76 1.06
CA ALA A 143 -2.50 9.03 2.50
C ALA A 143 -1.67 10.27 2.84
N ALA A 144 -2.17 11.10 3.73
CA ALA A 144 -1.41 12.20 4.32
C ALA A 144 -0.17 11.68 5.08
N THR A 145 0.74 12.58 5.46
CA THR A 145 1.88 12.18 6.31
C THR A 145 1.39 11.77 7.70
N ASP A 146 2.17 10.94 8.39
CA ASP A 146 1.79 10.48 9.73
C ASP A 146 1.69 11.63 10.73
N GLU A 147 2.46 12.72 10.56
CA GLU A 147 2.33 13.91 11.40
C GLU A 147 0.98 14.60 11.20
N HIS A 148 0.47 14.64 9.96
CA HIS A 148 -0.81 15.27 9.64
C HIS A 148 -1.98 14.40 10.13
N PHE A 149 -1.88 13.08 9.94
CA PHE A 149 -2.89 12.13 10.41
C PHE A 149 -2.96 12.04 11.94
N ASN A 150 -1.80 12.01 12.61
CA ASN A 150 -1.73 11.91 14.08
C ASN A 150 -1.85 13.26 14.80
N ALA A 151 -2.33 14.31 14.13
CA ALA A 151 -2.58 15.59 14.77
C ALA A 151 -3.58 15.41 15.94
N PRO A 152 -3.23 15.79 17.18
CA PRO A 152 -4.02 15.46 18.37
C PRO A 152 -5.30 16.31 18.50
N ASP A 153 -5.35 17.45 17.80
CA ASP A 153 -6.45 18.40 17.84
C ASP A 153 -6.56 19.17 16.52
N ALA A 154 -7.71 19.84 16.33
CA ALA A 154 -8.03 20.61 15.13
C ALA A 154 -7.07 21.79 14.88
N GLU A 155 -6.47 22.37 15.92
CA GLU A 155 -5.52 23.48 15.79
C GLU A 155 -4.21 22.99 15.19
N THR A 156 -3.66 21.91 15.74
CA THR A 156 -2.44 21.25 15.24
C THR A 156 -2.64 20.75 13.82
N TRP A 157 -3.81 20.15 13.53
CA TRP A 157 -4.17 19.73 12.17
C TRP A 157 -4.18 20.91 11.20
N LEU A 158 -4.79 22.04 11.58
CA LEU A 158 -4.86 23.22 10.72
C LEU A 158 -3.46 23.78 10.41
N MET A 159 -2.57 23.79 11.41
CA MET A 159 -1.16 24.18 11.20
C MET A 159 -0.45 23.24 10.20
N CYS A 160 -0.66 21.93 10.32
CA CYS A 160 -0.14 20.94 9.36
C CYS A 160 -0.70 21.17 7.95
N THR A 161 -2.01 21.38 7.82
CA THR A 161 -2.68 21.66 6.55
C THR A 161 -2.14 22.93 5.89
N GLN A 162 -1.96 24.01 6.64
CA GLN A 162 -1.39 25.26 6.12
C GLN A 162 0.06 25.08 5.67
N ALA A 163 0.87 24.36 6.44
CA ALA A 163 2.25 24.08 6.08
C ALA A 163 2.36 23.15 4.86
N ALA A 164 1.41 22.24 4.67
CA ALA A 164 1.33 21.37 3.49
C ALA A 164 0.88 22.14 2.24
N ALA A 165 -0.13 23.01 2.36
CA ALA A 165 -0.61 23.86 1.27
C ALA A 165 0.47 24.82 0.74
N GLN A 166 1.39 25.26 1.60
CA GLN A 166 2.57 26.04 1.21
C GLN A 166 3.63 25.21 0.47
N ARG A 167 3.65 23.88 0.65
CA ARG A 167 4.66 22.98 0.08
C ARG A 167 4.23 22.36 -1.24
N SER A 168 2.96 21.98 -1.43
CA SER A 168 2.43 21.61 -2.75
C SER A 168 0.90 21.37 -2.72
N LEU A 169 0.18 21.98 -3.66
CA LEU A 169 -1.21 21.62 -4.01
C LEU A 169 -1.28 20.35 -4.88
N ALA A 170 -0.15 19.81 -5.34
CA ALA A 170 -0.12 18.77 -6.35
C ALA A 170 -0.50 17.38 -5.78
N CYS A 171 -0.19 17.09 -4.51
CA CYS A 171 -0.54 15.79 -3.90
C CYS A 171 -2.03 15.63 -3.58
N SER A 172 -2.73 16.72 -3.22
CA SER A 172 -4.12 16.61 -2.71
C SER A 172 -5.12 16.16 -3.76
N GLN A 173 -4.75 16.20 -5.04
CA GLN A 173 -5.62 15.91 -6.19
C GLN A 173 -5.22 14.65 -6.96
N VAL A 174 -4.24 13.88 -6.45
CA VAL A 174 -3.68 12.70 -7.14
C VAL A 174 -4.16 11.41 -6.50
N THR A 175 -4.61 10.47 -7.33
CA THR A 175 -4.98 9.12 -6.89
C THR A 175 -3.77 8.18 -6.85
N LEU A 176 -3.87 7.06 -6.14
CA LEU A 176 -2.84 6.03 -6.16
C LEU A 176 -2.59 5.48 -7.58
N SER A 177 -3.65 5.27 -8.36
CA SER A 177 -3.53 4.83 -9.77
C SER A 177 -2.74 5.84 -10.62
N GLN A 178 -3.04 7.12 -10.44
CA GLN A 178 -2.35 8.21 -11.15
C GLN A 178 -0.88 8.30 -10.74
N SER A 179 -0.55 8.19 -9.45
CA SER A 179 0.86 8.24 -9.00
C SER A 179 1.69 7.07 -9.55
N ILE A 180 1.12 5.86 -9.59
CA ILE A 180 1.76 4.69 -10.23
C ILE A 180 1.96 4.94 -11.73
N THR A 181 0.98 5.53 -12.41
CA THR A 181 1.12 5.87 -13.84
C THR A 181 2.19 6.94 -14.06
N MET A 182 2.22 7.97 -13.22
CA MET A 182 3.22 9.05 -13.28
C MET A 182 4.64 8.51 -13.11
N ILE A 183 4.86 7.62 -12.13
CA ILE A 183 6.21 7.11 -11.85
C ILE A 183 6.77 6.24 -12.99
N MET A 184 5.89 5.60 -13.78
CA MET A 184 6.24 4.80 -14.97
C MET A 184 6.44 5.64 -16.26
N GLY A 185 6.11 6.94 -16.22
CA GLY A 185 6.17 7.84 -17.38
C GLY A 185 7.59 8.15 -17.88
N GLU A 186 7.72 8.57 -19.14
CA GLU A 186 8.99 8.95 -19.79
C GLU A 186 9.55 10.27 -19.26
N ASP A 187 8.68 11.27 -19.18
CA ASP A 187 9.03 12.64 -18.82
C ASP A 187 8.80 12.90 -17.32
N PHE A 188 9.92 12.95 -16.60
CA PHE A 188 10.05 13.50 -15.25
C PHE A 188 10.20 15.02 -15.32
N GLY A 189 9.18 15.72 -15.83
CA GLY A 189 9.15 17.19 -15.77
C GLY A 189 9.13 17.69 -14.32
N ALA A 190 9.63 18.91 -14.08
CA ALA A 190 9.76 19.48 -12.74
C ALA A 190 8.45 19.45 -11.91
N GLY A 191 7.29 19.72 -12.52
CA GLY A 191 6.00 19.70 -11.81
C GLY A 191 5.49 18.30 -11.41
N ARG A 192 5.98 17.21 -12.04
CA ARG A 192 5.65 15.83 -11.62
C ARG A 192 6.50 15.38 -10.43
N TRP A 193 7.65 16.03 -10.19
CA TRP A 193 8.48 15.78 -9.01
C TRP A 193 7.83 16.27 -7.74
N GLU A 194 7.09 17.38 -7.78
CA GLU A 194 6.47 17.98 -6.59
C GLU A 194 5.57 16.99 -5.84
N VAL A 195 4.78 16.18 -6.55
CA VAL A 195 3.94 15.12 -5.93
C VAL A 195 4.81 14.13 -5.16
N PHE A 196 5.96 13.75 -5.73
CA PHE A 196 6.87 12.77 -5.15
C PHE A 196 7.84 13.37 -4.12
N GLU A 197 7.98 14.69 -4.04
CA GLU A 197 8.78 15.37 -3.00
C GLU A 197 8.05 15.40 -1.65
N THR A 198 6.71 15.39 -1.66
CA THR A 198 5.89 15.45 -0.44
C THR A 198 5.10 14.18 -0.15
N ILE A 199 5.26 13.13 -0.97
CA ILE A 199 4.58 11.85 -0.80
C ILE A 199 5.02 11.15 0.50
N SER A 200 4.07 10.57 1.23
CA SER A 200 4.39 9.83 2.45
C SER A 200 5.12 8.50 2.15
N PRO A 201 5.95 7.99 3.09
CA PRO A 201 6.59 6.68 2.96
C PRO A 201 5.61 5.53 2.72
N LEU A 202 4.42 5.59 3.35
CA LEU A 202 3.35 4.60 3.14
C LEU A 202 2.91 4.54 1.67
N ASN A 203 2.69 5.69 1.04
CA ASN A 203 2.31 5.75 -0.36
C ASN A 203 3.43 5.23 -1.28
N LEU A 204 4.69 5.55 -0.98
CA LEU A 204 5.83 4.99 -1.73
C LEU A 204 5.91 3.47 -1.57
N PHE A 205 5.66 2.94 -0.37
CA PHE A 205 5.60 1.51 -0.13
C PHE A 205 4.46 0.84 -0.92
N ALA A 206 3.31 1.50 -1.03
CA ALA A 206 2.21 1.05 -1.89
C ALA A 206 2.60 1.03 -3.37
N ILE A 207 3.31 2.05 -3.86
CA ILE A 207 3.83 2.07 -5.25
C ILE A 207 4.84 0.94 -5.48
N ALA A 208 5.75 0.69 -4.51
CA ALA A 208 6.68 -0.44 -4.59
C ALA A 208 5.95 -1.79 -4.68
N SER A 209 4.91 -1.95 -3.88
CA SER A 209 4.03 -3.12 -3.87
C SER A 209 3.27 -3.29 -5.18
N ALA A 210 2.80 -2.18 -5.78
CA ALA A 210 2.10 -2.18 -7.06
C ALA A 210 2.93 -2.75 -8.21
N PHE A 211 4.27 -2.60 -8.19
CA PHE A 211 5.12 -3.23 -9.19
C PHE A 211 4.98 -4.75 -9.19
N HIS A 212 4.77 -5.40 -8.04
CA HIS A 212 4.56 -6.85 -8.00
C HIS A 212 3.27 -7.27 -8.71
N ASN A 213 2.19 -6.49 -8.57
CA ASN A 213 0.93 -6.74 -9.28
C ASN A 213 1.10 -6.51 -10.79
N LEU A 214 1.77 -5.41 -11.19
CA LEU A 214 2.05 -5.10 -12.59
C LEU A 214 2.92 -6.17 -13.25
N ILE A 215 3.97 -6.62 -12.55
CA ILE A 215 4.88 -7.68 -12.98
C ILE A 215 4.09 -8.99 -13.15
N TYR A 216 3.24 -9.35 -12.19
CA TYR A 216 2.39 -10.54 -12.29
C TYR A 216 1.48 -10.48 -13.52
N HIS A 217 0.80 -9.35 -13.77
CA HIS A 217 -0.07 -9.21 -14.93
C HIS A 217 0.70 -9.24 -16.25
N HIS A 218 1.86 -8.59 -16.32
CA HIS A 218 2.72 -8.63 -17.51
C HIS A 218 3.17 -10.06 -17.83
N GLN A 219 3.57 -10.82 -16.82
CA GLN A 219 4.04 -12.21 -16.95
C GLN A 219 2.94 -13.22 -17.29
N ASN A 220 1.69 -12.91 -16.95
CA ASN A 220 0.54 -13.74 -17.32
C ASN A 220 -0.21 -13.16 -18.53
N GLY A 221 0.35 -12.13 -19.16
CA GLY A 221 -0.22 -11.44 -20.32
C GLY A 221 0.18 -12.08 -21.66
N PRO A 222 -0.15 -11.41 -22.78
CA PRO A 222 0.07 -11.95 -24.12
C PRO A 222 1.56 -12.01 -24.54
N ASP A 223 2.42 -11.17 -23.97
CA ASP A 223 3.85 -11.15 -24.27
C ASP A 223 4.72 -11.20 -23.00
N PRO A 224 4.72 -12.36 -22.30
CA PRO A 224 5.28 -12.47 -20.95
C PRO A 224 6.81 -12.45 -20.90
N ARG A 225 7.48 -12.59 -22.06
CA ARG A 225 8.94 -12.59 -22.19
C ARG A 225 9.49 -11.25 -22.69
N SER A 226 8.62 -10.36 -23.16
CA SER A 226 9.04 -9.01 -23.49
C SER A 226 9.41 -8.23 -22.25
N ARG A 227 10.40 -7.36 -22.38
CA ARG A 227 10.71 -6.38 -21.35
C ARG A 227 9.66 -5.28 -21.34
N SER A 228 9.04 -5.06 -20.19
CA SER A 228 8.13 -3.93 -20.00
C SER A 228 8.92 -2.66 -19.67
N LEU A 229 9.16 -1.83 -20.69
CA LEU A 229 9.84 -0.54 -20.52
C LEU A 229 9.18 0.36 -19.45
N PRO A 230 7.83 0.46 -19.35
CA PRO A 230 7.18 1.25 -18.30
C PRO A 230 7.50 0.73 -16.89
N ILE A 231 7.48 -0.60 -16.67
CA ILE A 231 7.76 -1.20 -15.35
C ILE A 231 9.23 -0.97 -14.99
N THR A 232 10.17 -1.26 -15.89
CA THR A 232 11.60 -1.03 -15.60
C THR A 232 11.88 0.44 -15.29
N ARG A 233 11.24 1.35 -16.02
CA ARG A 233 11.37 2.78 -15.80
C ARG A 233 10.80 3.19 -14.44
N GLY A 234 9.60 2.71 -14.12
CA GLY A 234 8.93 2.92 -12.84
C GLY A 234 9.80 2.50 -11.66
N LEU A 235 10.38 1.30 -11.71
CA LEU A 235 11.29 0.80 -10.67
C LEU A 235 12.49 1.72 -10.47
N ARG A 236 13.14 2.16 -11.55
CA ARG A 236 14.27 3.09 -11.48
C ARG A 236 13.88 4.43 -10.87
N ASN A 237 12.73 4.97 -11.26
CA ASN A 237 12.27 6.27 -10.78
C ASN A 237 11.81 6.22 -9.33
N TRP A 238 11.13 5.14 -8.95
CA TRP A 238 10.79 4.86 -7.56
C TRP A 238 12.03 4.88 -6.68
N PHE A 239 13.10 4.21 -7.09
CA PHE A 239 14.35 4.20 -6.34
C PHE A 239 14.95 5.60 -6.15
N ARG A 240 14.89 6.45 -7.19
CA ARG A 240 15.35 7.84 -7.10
C ARG A 240 14.55 8.65 -6.08
N VAL A 241 13.23 8.53 -6.10
CA VAL A 241 12.33 9.21 -5.17
C VAL A 241 12.54 8.68 -3.75
N TRP A 242 12.58 7.36 -3.57
CA TRP A 242 12.81 6.76 -2.26
C TRP A 242 14.17 7.15 -1.69
N SER A 243 15.22 7.18 -2.50
CA SER A 243 16.58 7.60 -2.08
C SER A 243 16.69 9.09 -1.74
N SER A 244 15.86 9.95 -2.33
CA SER A 244 15.81 11.37 -1.95
C SER A 244 15.10 11.60 -0.62
N HIS A 245 14.10 10.77 -0.30
CA HIS A 245 13.37 10.80 0.97
C HIS A 245 14.12 10.12 2.11
N ASN A 246 14.63 8.91 1.83
CA ASN A 246 15.52 8.17 2.69
C ASN A 246 16.93 8.39 2.19
N LEU A 247 17.52 9.53 2.60
CA LEU A 247 18.96 9.72 2.59
C LEU A 247 19.61 8.37 2.86
N PHE A 248 20.32 7.83 1.88
CA PHE A 248 21.22 6.71 2.10
C PHE A 248 21.85 6.93 3.47
N SER A 249 21.66 5.95 4.36
CA SER A 249 22.60 5.76 5.43
C SER A 249 23.96 5.71 4.75
N THR A 250 24.67 6.84 4.73
CA THR A 250 26.03 6.91 4.24
C THR A 250 26.76 5.76 4.93
N PRO A 251 27.39 4.84 4.18
CA PRO A 251 28.17 3.77 4.79
C PRO A 251 29.38 4.44 5.47
N GLY A 252 29.20 4.83 6.74
CA GLY A 252 30.14 5.69 7.45
C GLY A 252 29.64 6.22 8.80
N ASN A 253 28.34 6.49 8.97
CA ASN A 253 27.81 6.97 10.25
C ASN A 253 27.12 5.85 11.04
N TYR A 254 27.93 4.95 11.57
CA TYR A 254 27.50 4.11 12.68
C TYR A 254 27.32 5.00 13.91
N VAL A 255 26.15 4.87 14.54
CA VAL A 255 25.75 5.41 15.85
C VAL A 255 25.23 6.85 15.85
N SER A 256 23.92 7.00 15.62
CA SER A 256 23.13 7.97 16.39
C SER A 256 21.84 7.29 16.88
N VAL A 257 21.54 7.46 18.17
CA VAL A 257 20.35 6.90 18.82
C VAL A 257 19.06 7.51 18.23
N GLU A 258 19.14 8.71 17.63
CA GLU A 258 18.04 9.40 16.97
C GLU A 258 17.57 8.69 15.69
N SER A 259 18.47 8.05 14.93
CA SER A 259 18.09 7.26 13.75
C SER A 259 17.20 6.06 14.08
N ASN A 260 17.27 5.52 15.30
CA ASN A 260 16.43 4.39 15.71
C ASN A 260 15.00 4.82 16.01
N GLU A 261 14.76 6.02 16.53
CA GLU A 261 13.40 6.52 16.73
C GLU A 261 12.71 6.84 15.40
N SER A 262 13.41 7.50 14.48
CA SER A 262 12.90 7.77 13.13
C SER A 262 12.63 6.48 12.35
N ARG A 263 13.49 5.47 12.45
CA ARG A 263 13.28 4.14 11.83
C ARG A 263 12.16 3.33 12.48
N ARG A 264 11.98 3.43 13.80
CA ARG A 264 10.85 2.80 14.50
C ARG A 264 9.52 3.46 14.14
N LYS A 265 9.51 4.77 13.88
CA LYS A 265 8.32 5.51 13.42
C LYS A 265 7.84 5.05 12.04
N LEU A 266 8.74 4.64 11.13
CA LEU A 266 8.37 4.15 9.80
C LEU A 266 7.57 2.83 9.81
N GLY A 267 7.59 2.08 10.91
CA GLY A 267 6.88 0.81 11.02
C GLY A 267 7.27 -0.19 9.91
N PHE A 268 6.29 -0.90 9.35
CA PHE A 268 6.52 -1.94 8.34
C PHE A 268 7.08 -1.40 6.99
N PHE A 269 6.85 -0.12 6.68
CA PHE A 269 7.24 0.49 5.41
C PHE A 269 8.76 0.72 5.30
N LEU A 270 9.51 0.54 6.39
CA LEU A 270 10.98 0.56 6.36
C LEU A 270 11.56 -0.49 5.43
N HIS A 271 10.77 -1.52 5.09
CA HIS A 271 11.14 -2.61 4.20
C HIS A 271 10.87 -2.37 2.71
N ALA A 272 10.60 -1.11 2.32
CA ALA A 272 10.30 -0.78 0.94
C ALA A 272 11.46 -1.12 0.00
N ASP A 273 12.70 -1.00 0.47
CA ASP A 273 13.91 -1.36 -0.29
C ASP A 273 13.93 -2.84 -0.67
N GLU A 274 13.56 -3.73 0.26
CA GLU A 274 13.49 -5.17 0.04
C GLU A 274 12.36 -5.52 -0.95
N TYR A 275 11.20 -4.86 -0.83
CA TYR A 275 10.09 -5.02 -1.77
C TYR A 275 10.47 -4.57 -3.18
N TRP A 276 11.16 -3.44 -3.30
CA TRP A 276 11.67 -2.93 -4.56
C TRP A 276 12.76 -3.85 -5.15
N CYS A 277 13.70 -4.32 -4.34
CA CYS A 277 14.74 -5.25 -4.76
C CYS A 277 14.11 -6.54 -5.31
N LEU A 278 13.12 -7.08 -4.61
CA LEU A 278 12.38 -8.26 -5.05
C LEU A 278 11.65 -8.02 -6.38
N ALA A 279 11.04 -6.85 -6.57
CA ALA A 279 10.39 -6.50 -7.83
C ALA A 279 11.39 -6.45 -9.00
N ASN A 280 12.58 -5.87 -8.80
CA ASN A 280 13.63 -5.88 -9.82
C ASN A 280 14.11 -7.30 -10.15
N LEU A 281 14.25 -8.15 -9.13
CA LEU A 281 14.59 -9.55 -9.33
C LEU A 281 13.53 -10.27 -10.18
N PHE A 282 12.25 -10.10 -9.84
CA PHE A 282 11.16 -10.68 -10.63
C PHE A 282 11.08 -10.08 -12.04
N CYS A 283 11.37 -8.79 -12.24
CA CYS A 283 11.41 -8.23 -13.59
C CYS A 283 12.53 -8.86 -14.43
N SER A 284 13.76 -8.91 -13.89
CA SER A 284 14.94 -9.39 -14.59
C SER A 284 14.94 -10.91 -14.88
N GLN A 285 14.49 -11.74 -13.94
CA GLN A 285 14.50 -13.19 -14.14
C GLN A 285 13.51 -13.64 -15.22
N PHE A 286 12.36 -12.99 -15.32
CA PHE A 286 11.38 -13.33 -16.35
C PHE A 286 11.83 -12.88 -17.74
N GLU A 287 12.54 -11.75 -17.85
CA GLU A 287 13.23 -11.36 -19.09
C GLU A 287 14.24 -12.43 -19.54
N ARG A 288 14.88 -13.13 -18.59
CA ARG A 288 15.80 -14.25 -18.84
C ARG A 288 15.11 -15.60 -19.04
N GLY A 289 13.77 -15.66 -18.95
CA GLY A 289 12.98 -16.88 -19.11
C GLY A 289 13.04 -17.86 -17.93
N VAL A 290 13.50 -17.40 -16.75
CA VAL A 290 13.52 -18.18 -15.51
C VAL A 290 12.28 -17.81 -14.68
N ASN A 291 11.59 -18.80 -14.11
CA ASN A 291 10.46 -18.55 -13.21
C ASN A 291 10.94 -18.53 -11.73
N PRO A 292 11.19 -17.36 -11.10
CA PRO A 292 11.61 -17.23 -9.70
C PRO A 292 10.64 -17.87 -8.71
N ARG A 293 9.36 -18.02 -9.09
CA ARG A 293 8.30 -18.45 -8.17
C ARG A 293 8.26 -19.97 -7.98
N GLN A 294 8.77 -20.76 -8.93
CA GLN A 294 8.90 -22.21 -8.74
C GLN A 294 9.89 -22.54 -7.60
N SER A 295 10.97 -21.78 -7.46
CA SER A 295 11.91 -21.88 -6.32
C SER A 295 11.35 -21.38 -4.98
N PHE A 296 10.24 -20.64 -5.00
CA PHE A 296 9.62 -20.02 -3.82
C PHE A 296 8.73 -21.02 -3.06
N VAL A 297 7.93 -21.80 -3.78
CA VAL A 297 6.95 -22.76 -3.21
C VAL A 297 7.64 -23.90 -2.45
N ASP A 298 8.80 -24.35 -2.92
CA ASP A 298 9.56 -25.42 -2.27
C ASP A 298 10.04 -25.02 -0.86
N THR A 299 10.31 -23.74 -0.63
CA THR A 299 10.85 -23.23 0.65
C THR A 299 9.76 -23.08 1.72
N HIS A 300 8.53 -22.71 1.33
CA HIS A 300 7.39 -22.62 2.25
C HIS A 300 6.84 -23.99 2.68
N SER A 301 7.11 -25.05 1.91
CA SER A 301 6.71 -26.41 2.26
C SER A 301 7.47 -26.99 3.48
N GLN A 302 8.63 -26.42 3.83
CA GLN A 302 9.53 -26.97 4.86
C GLN A 302 9.64 -26.16 6.16
N ARG A 303 9.06 -24.95 6.26
CA ARG A 303 9.12 -24.15 7.51
C ARG A 303 7.75 -23.66 7.94
N SER A 304 7.07 -24.51 8.70
CA SER A 304 5.97 -24.14 9.57
C SER A 304 6.53 -23.54 10.86
N GLY A 305 6.25 -22.27 11.10
CA GLY A 305 6.60 -21.57 12.34
C GLY A 305 7.79 -20.64 12.19
N GLY A 306 7.53 -19.36 12.04
CA GLY A 306 8.54 -18.31 12.04
C GLY A 306 7.87 -16.96 11.88
N LEU A 307 8.18 -16.05 12.80
CA LEU A 307 7.61 -14.72 12.93
C LEU A 307 7.58 -13.94 11.61
N SER A 308 6.75 -12.90 11.59
CA SER A 308 6.75 -11.77 10.64
C SER A 308 8.08 -10.99 10.60
N ASP A 309 9.22 -11.67 10.75
CA ASP A 309 10.51 -11.12 10.43
C ASP A 309 10.74 -11.34 8.93
N MET A 310 11.15 -10.29 8.24
CA MET A 310 11.40 -10.25 6.79
C MET A 310 12.50 -11.22 6.33
N GLY A 311 12.97 -12.13 7.20
CA GLY A 311 13.89 -13.21 6.91
C GLY A 311 13.50 -14.06 5.70
N ASN A 312 12.22 -14.18 5.35
CA ASN A 312 11.82 -14.86 4.10
C ASN A 312 12.17 -14.06 2.84
N ILE A 313 11.96 -12.73 2.84
CA ILE A 313 12.36 -11.88 1.72
C ILE A 313 13.88 -11.71 1.70
N HIS A 314 14.50 -11.48 2.86
CA HIS A 314 15.94 -11.28 2.98
C HIS A 314 16.72 -12.55 2.58
N SER A 315 16.30 -13.74 3.03
CA SER A 315 16.92 -15.01 2.60
C SER A 315 16.74 -15.26 1.10
N LEU A 316 15.65 -14.78 0.50
CA LEU A 316 15.43 -14.85 -0.93
C LEU A 316 16.39 -13.93 -1.69
N ILE A 317 16.49 -12.66 -1.26
CA ILE A 317 17.44 -11.69 -1.82
C ILE A 317 18.86 -12.26 -1.76
N LEU A 318 19.29 -12.78 -0.61
CA LEU A 318 20.62 -13.38 -0.43
C LEU A 318 20.83 -14.60 -1.35
N ARG A 319 19.87 -15.52 -1.42
CA ARG A 319 19.98 -16.73 -2.25
C ARG A 319 20.08 -16.43 -3.74
N PHE A 320 19.52 -15.31 -4.19
CA PHE A 320 19.63 -14.86 -5.57
C PHE A 320 20.84 -13.94 -5.84
N GLN A 321 21.40 -13.29 -4.81
CA GLN A 321 22.72 -12.64 -4.90
C GLN A 321 23.83 -13.68 -5.14
N ASP A 322 23.75 -14.85 -4.48
CA ASP A 322 24.70 -15.95 -4.71
C ASP A 322 24.57 -16.58 -6.12
N ALA A 323 23.44 -16.36 -6.80
CA ALA A 323 23.18 -16.89 -8.14
C ALA A 323 23.57 -15.94 -9.29
N ASP A 324 23.84 -14.66 -9.02
CA ASP A 324 23.99 -13.64 -10.09
C ASP A 324 24.94 -12.46 -9.76
N LEU A 325 26.05 -12.71 -9.05
CA LEU A 325 27.11 -11.70 -8.83
C LEU A 325 28.14 -11.65 -9.97
N GLY A 326 27.66 -11.53 -11.21
CA GLY A 326 28.49 -11.27 -12.39
C GLY A 326 28.23 -9.92 -13.08
N GLU A 327 27.00 -9.41 -13.10
CA GLU A 327 26.63 -8.37 -14.08
C GLU A 327 25.85 -7.15 -13.54
N ILE A 328 25.60 -7.02 -12.24
CA ILE A 328 24.81 -5.87 -11.71
C ILE A 328 25.69 -4.66 -11.32
N VAL A 329 27.01 -4.71 -11.55
CA VAL A 329 27.89 -3.56 -11.36
C VAL A 329 28.44 -3.13 -12.73
N LEU A 330 27.89 -2.01 -13.23
CA LEU A 330 28.28 -1.22 -14.42
C LEU A 330 27.45 -1.45 -15.71
N SER A 331 26.35 -0.71 -15.85
CA SER A 331 26.09 0.12 -17.06
C SER A 331 24.97 1.13 -16.84
#